data_AF-A0A927KN15-F1
#
_entry.id   AF-A0A927KN15-F1
#
_cell.length_a   1.000
_cell.length_b   1.000
_cell.length_c   1.000
_cell.angle_alpha   90.00
_cell.angle_beta   90.00
_cell.angle_gamma   90.00
#
_symmetry.space_group_name_H-M   'P 1'
#
loop_
_entity.id
_entity.type
_entity.pdbx_description
1 polymer ?
#
loop_
_entity_poly.entity_id
_entity_poly.type
_entity_poly.pdbx_seq_one_letter_code
_entity_poly.pdbx_strand_id
1 'polypeptide(L)'
;MTEPVIENARPAHDRCALVRVGMSYRDALATMGRDPDSTLSGHAEAGPDGQPPAGSYAIDAWNSVDARNRPLISSIRSSGGVVEEVACGRPAPTPAPAPLSSGL
;
A
#
# COMPACT_ATOMS: atom_id res chain seq x y z
N MET A 1 26.82 -22.43 -7.84
CA MET A 1 25.95 -21.61 -8.69
C MET A 1 24.55 -21.81 -8.16
N THR A 2 24.06 -20.87 -7.35
CA THR A 2 22.74 -20.97 -6.70
C THR A 2 21.79 -20.14 -7.55
N GLU A 3 20.90 -20.79 -8.29
CA GLU A 3 19.82 -20.10 -8.99
C GLU A 3 18.99 -19.32 -7.96
N PRO A 4 18.67 -18.03 -8.20
CA PRO A 4 17.80 -17.30 -7.30
C PRO A 4 16.42 -17.95 -7.36
N VAL A 5 16.00 -18.48 -6.22
CA VAL A 5 14.68 -19.03 -5.97
C VAL A 5 13.64 -18.00 -6.41
N ILE A 6 13.03 -18.20 -7.58
CA ILE A 6 11.90 -17.39 -8.10
C ILE A 6 10.62 -17.76 -7.33
N GLU A 7 10.71 -18.04 -6.03
CA GLU A 7 9.58 -18.42 -5.18
C GLU A 7 8.95 -17.14 -4.61
N ASN A 8 8.57 -16.22 -5.50
CA ASN A 8 7.79 -15.03 -5.18
C ASN A 8 7.19 -14.36 -6.44
N ALA A 9 6.99 -15.08 -7.53
CA ALA A 9 6.71 -14.48 -8.85
C ALA A 9 5.30 -13.87 -9.04
N ARG A 10 4.51 -13.68 -7.98
CA ARG A 10 3.25 -12.92 -8.09
C ARG A 10 3.50 -11.49 -7.66
N PRO A 11 3.38 -10.51 -8.57
CA PRO A 11 3.45 -9.09 -8.25
C PRO A 11 2.55 -8.73 -7.06
N ALA A 12 2.96 -7.73 -6.28
CA ALA A 12 2.20 -7.30 -5.11
C ALA A 12 0.74 -6.92 -5.43
N HIS A 13 0.47 -6.39 -6.63
CA HIS A 13 -0.90 -6.05 -7.06
C HIS A 13 -1.81 -7.28 -7.23
N ASP A 14 -1.26 -8.42 -7.66
CA ASP A 14 -2.03 -9.67 -7.77
C ASP A 14 -2.38 -10.24 -6.40
N ARG A 15 -1.47 -10.14 -5.43
CA ARG A 15 -1.71 -10.57 -4.05
C ARG A 15 -2.68 -9.64 -3.33
N CYS A 16 -2.53 -8.34 -3.54
CA CYS A 16 -3.44 -7.33 -3.00
C CYS A 16 -4.90 -7.61 -3.40
N ALA A 17 -5.15 -8.12 -4.61
CA ALA A 17 -6.49 -8.48 -5.08
C ALA A 17 -7.17 -9.58 -4.25
N LEU A 18 -6.45 -10.27 -3.37
CA LEU A 18 -6.97 -11.26 -2.42
C LEU A 18 -7.29 -10.67 -1.04
N VAL A 19 -6.76 -9.48 -0.72
CA VAL A 19 -7.02 -8.78 0.54
C VAL A 19 -8.42 -8.15 0.49
N ARG A 20 -9.10 -8.11 1.64
CA ARG A 20 -10.47 -7.59 1.78
C ARG A 20 -10.58 -6.66 2.97
N VAL A 21 -11.45 -5.66 2.85
CA VAL A 21 -11.88 -4.82 3.98
C VAL A 21 -12.51 -5.69 5.07
N GLY A 22 -12.22 -5.38 6.33
CA GLY A 22 -12.65 -6.16 7.50
C GLY A 22 -11.73 -7.33 7.86
N MET A 23 -10.76 -7.66 7.02
CA MET A 23 -9.73 -8.67 7.33
C MET A 23 -8.81 -8.17 8.46
N SER A 24 -8.27 -9.09 9.27
CA SER A 24 -7.23 -8.72 10.21
C SER A 24 -5.98 -8.26 9.45
N TYR A 25 -5.28 -7.26 9.98
CA TYR A 25 -4.05 -6.76 9.39
C TYR A 25 -2.98 -7.85 9.28
N ARG A 26 -2.93 -8.77 10.25
CA ARG A 26 -2.03 -9.92 10.24
C ARG A 26 -2.29 -10.85 9.04
N ASP A 27 -3.56 -11.17 8.77
CA ASP A 27 -3.92 -12.03 7.64
C ASP A 27 -3.69 -11.32 6.31
N ALA A 28 -3.89 -10.01 6.27
CA ALA A 28 -3.58 -9.19 5.12
C ALA A 28 -2.07 -9.21 4.80
N LEU A 29 -1.20 -9.05 5.80
CA LEU A 29 0.26 -9.17 5.64
C LEU A 29 0.66 -10.57 5.19
N ALA A 30 0.08 -11.62 5.78
CA ALA A 30 0.33 -13.00 5.37
C ALA A 30 -0.08 -13.24 3.89
N THR A 31 -1.19 -12.63 3.46
CA THR A 31 -1.66 -12.67 2.06
C THR A 31 -0.71 -11.93 1.11
N MET A 32 -0.20 -10.77 1.52
CA MET A 32 0.82 -10.04 0.75
C MET A 32 2.14 -10.82 0.66
N GLY A 33 2.47 -11.61 1.68
CA GLY A 33 3.60 -12.54 1.67
C GLY A 33 4.97 -11.86 1.66
N ARG A 34 5.02 -10.57 1.98
CA ARG A 34 6.24 -9.78 2.22
C ARG A 34 5.91 -8.50 2.99
N ASP A 35 6.92 -7.95 3.66
CA ASP A 35 6.81 -6.66 4.31
C ASP A 35 6.54 -5.52 3.31
N PRO A 36 5.84 -4.46 3.74
CA PRO A 36 5.64 -3.27 2.93
C PRO A 36 6.96 -2.55 2.63
N ASP A 37 7.02 -1.87 1.49
CA ASP A 37 8.17 -1.04 1.13
C ASP A 37 8.18 0.28 1.90
N SER A 38 7.00 0.76 2.29
CA SER A 38 6.84 1.94 3.13
C SER A 38 5.55 1.88 3.93
N THR A 39 5.58 2.55 5.09
CA THR A 39 4.45 2.68 6.00
C THR A 39 4.28 4.15 6.37
N LEU A 40 3.07 4.68 6.18
CA LEU A 40 2.64 5.99 6.66
C LEU A 40 1.67 5.79 7.81
N SER A 41 1.97 6.34 8.98
CA SER A 41 1.07 6.29 10.15
C SER A 41 0.47 7.66 10.44
N GLY A 42 -0.77 7.70 10.90
CA GLY A 42 -1.48 8.92 11.25
C GLY A 42 -2.46 8.71 12.41
N HIS A 43 -3.04 9.81 12.88
CA HIS A 43 -4.12 9.81 13.86
C HIS A 43 -5.29 10.58 13.28
N ALA A 44 -6.48 10.00 13.36
CA ALA A 44 -7.72 10.73 13.11
C ALA A 44 -8.23 11.28 14.46
N GLU A 45 -8.52 12.57 14.51
CA GLU A 45 -9.24 13.15 15.64
C GLU A 45 -10.74 12.79 15.53
N ALA A 46 -11.40 12.56 16.67
CA ALA A 46 -12.84 12.37 16.68
C ALA A 46 -13.50 13.67 16.25
N GLY A 47 -14.20 13.66 15.12
CA GLY A 47 -15.04 14.78 14.72
C GLY A 47 -16.24 14.95 15.66
N PRO A 48 -16.72 16.19 15.88
CA PRO A 48 -17.83 16.47 16.81
C PRO A 48 -19.16 15.79 16.40
N ASP A 49 -19.30 15.41 15.13
CA ASP A 49 -20.54 14.91 14.53
C ASP A 49 -20.62 13.38 14.38
N GLY A 50 -19.89 12.62 15.20
CA GLY A 50 -19.94 11.14 15.15
C GLY A 50 -19.20 10.51 13.97
N GLN A 51 -18.20 11.22 13.44
CA GLN A 51 -17.15 10.64 12.59
C GLN A 51 -16.42 9.50 13.33
N PRO A 52 -15.78 8.54 12.61
CA PRO A 52 -15.19 7.35 13.24
C PRO A 52 -14.33 7.73 14.46
N PRO A 53 -14.32 6.88 15.52
CA PRO A 53 -13.69 7.21 16.79
C PRO A 53 -12.24 7.62 16.58
N ALA A 54 -11.76 8.54 17.43
CA ALA A 54 -10.36 8.93 17.44
C ALA A 54 -9.48 7.68 17.46
N GLY A 55 -8.55 7.59 16.51
CA GLY A 55 -7.84 6.33 16.29
C GLY A 55 -6.59 6.52 15.45
N SER A 56 -5.56 5.76 15.79
CA SER A 56 -4.38 5.62 14.96
C SER A 56 -4.72 4.77 13.73
N TYR A 57 -4.15 5.12 12.59
CA TYR A 57 -4.20 4.30 11.38
C TYR A 57 -2.81 4.18 10.77
N ALA A 58 -2.61 3.12 10.00
CA ALA A 58 -1.43 2.92 9.17
C ALA A 58 -1.85 2.69 7.72
N ILE A 59 -1.05 3.19 6.78
CA ILE A 59 -1.16 2.94 5.36
C ILE A 59 0.16 2.32 4.93
N ASP A 60 0.11 1.05 4.57
CA ASP A 60 1.24 0.29 4.08
C ASP A 60 1.20 0.21 2.56
N ALA A 61 2.36 0.34 1.91
CA ALA A 61 2.48 0.38 0.46
C ALA A 61 3.50 -0.64 -0.07
N TRP A 62 3.17 -1.25 -1.19
CA TRP A 62 3.99 -2.19 -1.95
C TRP A 62 4.09 -1.74 -3.39
N ASN A 63 5.32 -1.54 -3.86
CA ASN A 63 5.66 -1.25 -5.23
C ASN A 63 5.77 -2.56 -6.01
N SER A 64 5.30 -2.53 -7.25
CA SER A 64 5.43 -3.62 -8.22
C SER A 64 5.43 -3.04 -9.63
N VAL A 65 5.60 -3.91 -10.62
CA VAL A 65 5.41 -3.54 -12.04
C VAL A 65 4.37 -4.45 -12.67
N ASP A 66 3.61 -3.94 -13.64
CA ASP A 66 2.71 -4.76 -14.46
C ASP A 66 3.47 -5.56 -15.54
N ALA A 67 2.75 -6.37 -16.32
CA ALA A 67 3.32 -7.16 -17.42
C ALA A 67 3.99 -6.31 -18.53
N ARG A 68 3.76 -4.98 -18.55
CA ARG A 68 4.38 -4.03 -19.47
C ARG A 68 5.50 -3.22 -18.80
N ASN A 69 5.97 -3.67 -17.64
CA ASN A 69 6.99 -3.00 -16.82
C ASN A 69 6.59 -1.59 -16.34
N ARG A 70 5.29 -1.30 -16.21
CA ARG A 70 4.81 -0.01 -15.69
C ARG A 70 4.72 -0.06 -14.17
N PRO A 71 5.18 0.98 -13.45
CA PRO A 71 5.17 1.00 -11.99
C PRO A 71 3.75 1.08 -11.44
N LEU A 72 3.45 0.18 -10.51
CA LEU A 72 2.19 0.07 -9.80
C LEU A 72 2.43 0.09 -8.28
N ILE A 73 1.53 0.75 -7.57
CA ILE A 73 1.49 0.79 -6.11
C ILE A 73 0.23 0.07 -5.65
N SER A 74 0.40 -0.81 -4.68
CA SER A 74 -0.70 -1.40 -3.92
C SER A 74 -0.61 -0.92 -2.47
N SER A 75 -1.72 -0.58 -1.85
CA SER A 75 -1.72 -0.12 -0.47
C SER A 75 -2.88 -0.68 0.35
N ILE A 76 -2.63 -0.86 1.64
CA ILE A 76 -3.61 -1.32 2.63
C ILE A 76 -3.64 -0.27 3.74
N ARG A 77 -4.83 0.25 4.05
CA ARG A 77 -5.06 1.07 5.24
C ARG A 77 -5.64 0.20 6.33
N SER A 78 -5.09 0.29 7.53
CA SER A 78 -5.62 -0.40 8.72
C SER A 78 -5.79 0.55 9.90
N SER A 79 -6.79 0.27 10.73
CA SER A 79 -6.99 0.88 12.05
C SER A 79 -7.44 -0.19 13.04
N GLY A 80 -6.95 -0.11 14.29
CA GLY A 80 -7.28 -1.11 15.32
C GLY A 80 -6.89 -2.55 14.95
N GLY A 81 -5.93 -2.74 14.03
CA GLY A 81 -5.54 -4.06 13.52
C GLY A 81 -6.49 -4.66 12.48
N VAL A 82 -7.43 -3.88 11.94
CA VAL A 82 -8.38 -4.30 10.90
C VAL A 82 -8.15 -3.48 9.63
N VAL A 83 -8.25 -4.12 8.47
CA VAL A 83 -8.16 -3.46 7.17
C VAL A 83 -9.42 -2.65 6.91
N GLU A 84 -9.26 -1.36 6.67
CA GLU A 84 -10.36 -0.44 6.36
C GLU A 84 -10.44 -0.11 4.87
N GLU A 85 -9.28 -0.02 4.19
CA GLU A 85 -9.22 0.27 2.75
C GLU A 85 -8.13 -0.57 2.07
N VAL A 86 -8.39 -0.92 0.81
CA VAL A 86 -7.46 -1.65 -0.05
C VAL A 86 -7.45 -1.00 -1.42
N ALA A 87 -6.28 -0.66 -1.92
CA ALA A 87 -6.09 -0.12 -3.27
C ALA A 87 -5.01 -0.92 -4.00
N CYS A 88 -5.39 -1.73 -4.98
CA CYS A 88 -4.47 -2.61 -5.69
C CYS A 88 -4.11 -2.05 -7.07
N GLY A 89 -2.82 -2.08 -7.41
CA GLY A 89 -2.36 -1.78 -8.77
C GLY A 89 -2.66 -0.37 -9.25
N ARG A 90 -2.64 0.63 -8.36
CA ARG A 90 -2.72 2.04 -8.77
C ARG A 90 -1.45 2.41 -9.52
N PRO A 91 -1.54 3.07 -10.70
CA PRO A 91 -0.34 3.61 -11.35
C PRO A 91 0.41 4.51 -10.38
N ALA A 92 1.73 4.34 -10.27
CA ALA A 92 2.54 5.26 -9.49
C ALA A 92 2.37 6.68 -10.09
N PRO A 93 2.15 7.72 -9.27
CA PRO A 93 2.08 9.08 -9.77
C PRO A 93 3.38 9.39 -10.50
N THR A 94 3.28 9.83 -11.76
CA THR A 94 4.45 10.31 -12.48
C THR A 94 4.95 11.54 -11.73
N PRO A 95 6.23 11.62 -11.33
CA PRO A 95 6.76 12.83 -10.72
C PRO A 95 6.45 14.01 -11.65
N ALA A 96 5.78 15.03 -11.13
CA ALA A 96 5.65 16.27 -11.90
C ALA A 96 7.07 16.76 -12.21
N PRO A 97 7.36 17.20 -13.44
CA PRO A 97 8.66 17.77 -13.73
C PRO A 97 8.92 18.91 -12.74
N ALA A 98 10.08 18.87 -12.09
CA ALA A 98 10.47 19.92 -11.16
C ALA A 98 10.37 21.27 -11.88
N PRO A 99 9.86 22.34 -11.24
CA PRO A 99 9.87 23.65 -11.85
C PRO A 99 11.32 23.97 -12.22
N LEU A 100 11.55 24.26 -13.50
CA LEU A 100 12.84 24.80 -13.93
C LEU A 100 13.07 26.05 -13.09
N SER A 101 14.06 26.03 -12.20
CA SER A 101 14.59 27.25 -11.62
C SER A 101 15.08 28.11 -12.77
N SER A 102 14.23 29.03 -13.25
CA SER A 102 14.65 30.17 -14.03
C SER A 102 15.46 31.06 -13.08
N GLY A 103 16.74 30.72 -12.93
CA GLY A 103 17.72 31.66 -12.39
C GLY A 103 17.86 32.80 -13.39
N LEU A 104 17.34 33.96 -13.02
CA LEU A 104 17.68 35.28 -13.54
C LEU A 104 17.58 36.28 -12.40
#